data_AF-A0A1H3K078-F1
#
_entry.id   AF-A0A1H3K078-F1
#
_cell.length_a   1.000
_cell.length_b   1.000
_cell.length_c   1.000
_cell.angle_alpha   90.00
_cell.angle_beta   90.00
_cell.angle_gamma   90.00
#
_symmetry.space_group_name_H-M   'P 1'
#
loop_
_entity.id
_entity.type
_entity.pdbx_description
1 polymer ?
#
loop_
_entity_poly.entity_id
_entity_poly.type
_entity_poly.pdbx_seq_one_letter_code
_entity_poly.pdbx_strand_id
1 'polypeptide(L)'
;MNDELVLIRRMMNSMEDIINATPGERFTITDGDTLVILQRRMEASDLKNALGEYNQVFMKNEGAEIDDIAKSAVAMVKVRTLVEAETENFNARLTRQLIKEYKAQISRVINIIKLSKINAMSAADYEKEAIEITAAKNEAFLDRFEKEIVDLEKQIERMPQVEEEEKPEKKEVKNVAKPEVKRTSLVDRMKSVVEKKKNQKDIGEELRMVEAKSSKTKCVEIPFYDKTLYFNECHPCKDMPEYSLMKRKNDIFFGLTRNISAKSYNNSDHSLLELTKATEDFCQYMIEDLLSGEYCLLPYREIDKASLAMYFDFVSVCFGEYIGKTLSIQEYLKFKEYYNRILMEMFHLEAGFKAKYYQALMLADRYMDYMSGYDLEIPDDREQIVENLIDKNGHRYIRDLDLIRENHVISMDSLDDIHNLIIEINGFIKEEEPQVNTEDAWNETIDVPIKIQIVGEDGAIEDEATFAGTNLLSAVSGYMKQSAYIKKLGVIIDGKEEYLFIARNGLVPVALLNPEDEGEVLRGYEKSILRTMIHLTGEDK
;
A
#
# COMPACT_ATOMS: atom_id res chain seq x y z
N MET A 1 10.16 -0.80 21.59
CA MET A 1 11.08 -1.60 20.76
C MET A 1 12.05 -2.25 21.71
N ASN A 2 12.27 -3.58 21.66
CA ASN A 2 13.28 -4.19 22.53
C ASN A 2 14.67 -3.89 21.93
N ASP A 3 15.54 -3.21 22.69
CA ASP A 3 16.88 -2.80 22.22
C ASP A 3 17.72 -4.01 21.77
N GLU A 4 17.47 -5.18 22.36
CA GLU A 4 18.15 -6.44 22.02
C GLU A 4 17.81 -6.89 20.59
N LEU A 5 16.53 -6.82 20.17
CA LEU A 5 16.10 -7.16 18.80
C LEU A 5 16.75 -6.23 17.77
N VAL A 6 16.87 -4.93 18.07
CA VAL A 6 17.49 -3.94 17.17
C VAL A 6 18.99 -4.22 17.00
N LEU A 7 19.68 -4.63 18.08
CA LEU A 7 21.09 -5.00 18.03
C LEU A 7 21.31 -6.30 17.24
N ILE A 8 20.51 -7.35 17.50
CA ILE A 8 20.59 -8.60 16.73
C ILE A 8 20.31 -8.34 15.24
N ARG A 9 19.28 -7.54 14.91
CA ARG A 9 18.95 -7.19 13.50
C ARG A 9 20.14 -6.55 12.77
N ARG A 10 20.92 -5.68 13.43
CA ARG A 10 22.13 -5.07 12.85
C ARG A 10 23.26 -6.07 12.59
N MET A 11 23.27 -7.17 13.33
CA MET A 11 24.29 -8.22 13.24
C MET A 11 23.91 -9.37 12.31
N MET A 12 22.65 -9.44 11.86
CA MET A 12 22.13 -10.56 11.06
C MET A 12 23.00 -10.90 9.85
N ASN A 13 23.44 -9.90 9.08
CA ASN A 13 24.28 -10.12 7.90
C ASN A 13 25.57 -10.88 8.24
N SER A 14 26.26 -10.47 9.31
CA SER A 14 27.46 -11.16 9.81
C SER A 14 27.16 -12.52 10.41
N MET A 15 25.93 -12.75 10.89
CA MET A 15 25.53 -14.07 11.37
C MET A 15 25.30 -15.08 10.23
N GLU A 16 24.94 -14.61 9.04
CA GLU A 16 24.70 -15.48 7.88
C GLU A 16 25.97 -16.11 7.30
N ASP A 17 27.14 -15.53 7.59
CA ASP A 17 28.46 -16.07 7.21
C ASP A 17 28.70 -17.50 7.72
N ILE A 18 27.90 -17.99 8.69
CA ILE A 18 27.93 -19.38 9.15
C ILE A 18 27.72 -20.40 8.02
N ILE A 19 26.96 -20.03 6.98
CA ILE A 19 26.73 -20.87 5.79
C ILE A 19 28.06 -21.06 5.02
N ASN A 20 28.92 -20.04 5.03
CA ASN A 20 30.20 -20.01 4.34
C ASN A 20 31.36 -20.59 5.17
N ALA A 21 31.13 -20.96 6.44
CA ALA A 21 32.17 -21.49 7.32
C ALA A 21 32.87 -22.76 6.76
N THR A 22 34.19 -22.82 6.91
CA THR A 22 35.02 -23.97 6.55
C THR A 22 35.01 -25.02 7.68
N PRO A 23 34.67 -26.30 7.40
CA PRO A 23 34.81 -27.35 8.39
C PRO A 23 36.25 -27.52 8.86
N GLY A 24 36.45 -27.65 10.18
CA GLY A 24 37.76 -27.76 10.80
C GLY A 24 38.48 -26.43 11.06
N GLU A 25 37.95 -25.30 10.58
CA GLU A 25 38.46 -23.97 10.91
C GLU A 25 37.65 -23.32 12.04
N ARG A 26 38.26 -22.35 12.73
CA ARG A 26 37.59 -21.59 13.80
C ARG A 26 36.71 -20.50 13.19
N PHE A 27 35.40 -20.63 13.34
CA PHE A 27 34.46 -19.60 12.92
C PHE A 27 34.50 -18.37 13.85
N THR A 28 34.58 -17.17 13.27
CA THR A 28 34.58 -15.89 13.98
C THR A 28 33.85 -14.84 13.16
N ILE A 29 33.03 -14.01 13.80
CA ILE A 29 32.35 -12.87 13.18
C ILE A 29 32.61 -11.59 13.97
N THR A 30 32.45 -10.44 13.30
CA THR A 30 32.47 -9.12 13.94
C THR A 30 31.44 -9.07 15.07
N ASP A 31 31.85 -8.56 16.24
CA ASP A 31 31.02 -8.47 17.44
C ASP A 31 30.47 -9.80 18.00
N GLY A 32 31.04 -10.97 17.66
CA GLY A 32 30.57 -12.27 18.18
C GLY A 32 30.44 -12.36 19.72
N ASP A 33 31.35 -11.73 20.47
CA ASP A 33 31.24 -11.62 21.93
C ASP A 33 29.98 -10.85 22.38
N THR A 34 29.54 -9.87 21.60
CA THR A 34 28.31 -9.09 21.84
C THR A 34 27.07 -9.97 21.73
N LEU A 35 26.99 -10.90 20.76
CA LEU A 35 25.89 -11.87 20.69
C LEU A 35 25.84 -12.79 21.91
N VAL A 36 27.01 -13.25 22.39
CA VAL A 36 27.11 -14.08 23.61
C VAL A 36 26.69 -13.28 24.85
N ILE A 37 27.01 -11.99 24.91
CA ILE A 37 26.59 -11.10 26.00
C ILE A 37 25.08 -10.82 25.95
N LEU A 38 24.52 -10.55 24.77
CA LEU A 38 23.08 -10.34 24.57
C LEU A 38 22.28 -11.59 24.96
N GLN A 39 22.64 -12.75 24.42
CA GLN A 39 22.00 -14.04 24.72
C GLN A 39 21.96 -14.39 26.21
N ARG A 40 22.95 -13.93 27.00
CA ARG A 40 22.98 -14.10 28.46
C ARG A 40 22.06 -13.14 29.23
N ARG A 41 21.77 -11.95 28.67
CA ARG A 41 20.95 -10.89 29.29
C ARG A 41 19.46 -11.04 29.01
N MET A 42 19.11 -11.58 27.84
CA MET A 42 17.72 -11.84 27.44
C MET A 42 16.98 -12.70 28.46
N GLU A 43 15.66 -12.53 28.53
CA GLU A 43 14.77 -13.42 29.28
C GLU A 43 14.59 -14.79 28.59
N ALA A 44 13.96 -15.75 29.27
CA ALA A 44 13.71 -17.08 28.71
C ALA A 44 12.69 -17.02 27.55
N SER A 45 13.18 -17.19 26.32
CA SER A 45 12.39 -17.14 25.08
C SER A 45 12.96 -18.05 23.99
N ASP A 46 12.19 -18.33 22.94
CA ASP A 46 12.66 -19.11 21.79
C ASP A 46 13.85 -18.44 21.10
N LEU A 47 13.86 -17.10 21.03
CA LEU A 47 14.98 -16.34 20.48
C LEU A 47 16.26 -16.53 21.31
N LYS A 48 16.18 -16.54 22.64
CA LYS A 48 17.32 -16.84 23.51
C LYS A 48 17.83 -18.28 23.34
N ASN A 49 16.92 -19.23 23.12
CA ASN A 49 17.29 -20.62 22.86
C ASN A 49 17.99 -20.76 21.50
N ALA A 50 17.44 -20.17 20.45
CA ALA A 50 18.03 -20.17 19.11
C ALA A 50 19.38 -19.45 19.06
N LEU A 51 19.54 -18.29 19.71
CA LEU A 51 20.85 -17.66 19.88
C LEU A 51 21.81 -18.52 20.72
N GLY A 52 21.30 -19.26 21.70
CA GLY A 52 22.07 -20.21 22.50
C GLY A 52 22.60 -21.38 21.69
N GLU A 53 21.82 -21.90 20.74
CA GLU A 53 22.23 -22.91 19.75
C GLU A 53 23.25 -22.35 18.76
N TYR A 54 22.97 -21.18 18.16
CA TYR A 54 23.86 -20.48 17.23
C TYR A 54 25.24 -20.21 17.85
N ASN A 55 25.28 -19.67 19.07
CA ASN A 55 26.52 -19.29 19.75
C ASN A 55 27.43 -20.48 20.13
N GLN A 56 26.99 -21.73 19.98
CA GLN A 56 27.82 -22.90 20.30
C GLN A 56 29.04 -23.00 19.39
N VAL A 57 28.95 -22.54 18.13
CA VAL A 57 30.07 -22.56 17.18
C VAL A 57 31.27 -21.73 17.69
N PHE A 58 31.04 -20.61 18.38
CA PHE A 58 32.11 -19.76 18.92
C PHE A 58 32.91 -20.44 20.05
N MET A 59 32.37 -21.50 20.65
CA MET A 59 33.06 -22.30 21.66
C MET A 59 34.02 -23.34 21.05
N LYS A 60 33.95 -23.59 19.73
CA LYS A 60 34.80 -24.53 19.01
C LYS A 60 36.13 -23.90 18.59
N ASN A 61 36.96 -23.60 19.61
CA ASN A 61 38.25 -22.93 19.44
C ASN A 61 39.27 -23.72 18.60
N GLU A 62 39.15 -25.04 18.54
CA GLU A 62 40.05 -25.94 17.77
C GLU A 62 39.55 -26.20 16.34
N GLY A 63 38.41 -25.60 15.95
CA GLY A 63 37.74 -25.82 14.67
C GLY A 63 36.32 -26.35 14.86
N ALA A 64 35.37 -25.87 14.04
CA ALA A 64 33.99 -26.35 14.05
C ALA A 64 33.81 -27.54 13.11
N GLU A 65 33.19 -28.64 13.56
CA GLU A 65 32.85 -29.76 12.69
C GLU A 65 31.60 -29.43 11.84
N ILE A 66 31.39 -30.18 10.76
CA ILE A 66 30.22 -30.03 9.87
C ILE A 66 28.91 -29.99 10.67
N ASP A 67 28.76 -30.84 11.70
CA ASP A 67 27.55 -30.91 12.51
C ASP A 67 27.35 -29.68 13.41
N ASP A 68 28.43 -29.03 13.87
CA ASP A 68 28.34 -27.78 14.64
C ASP A 68 27.91 -26.60 13.77
N ILE A 69 28.49 -26.53 12.56
CA ILE A 69 28.15 -25.51 11.55
C ILE A 69 26.68 -25.69 11.14
N ALA A 70 26.24 -26.92 10.87
CA ALA A 70 24.87 -27.22 10.45
C ALA A 70 23.82 -26.89 11.54
N LYS A 71 24.10 -27.19 12.81
CA LYS A 71 23.26 -26.76 13.94
C LYS A 71 23.14 -25.24 14.01
N SER A 72 24.26 -24.54 13.86
CA SER A 72 24.29 -23.08 13.93
C SER A 72 23.59 -22.43 12.72
N ALA A 73 23.68 -23.02 11.54
CA ALA A 73 22.92 -22.59 10.36
C ALA A 73 21.39 -22.74 10.55
N VAL A 74 20.91 -23.88 11.10
CA VAL A 74 19.49 -24.08 11.45
C VAL A 74 19.03 -23.05 12.48
N ALA A 75 19.85 -22.79 13.49
CA ALA A 75 19.58 -21.81 14.54
C ALA A 75 19.54 -20.37 14.01
N MET A 76 20.44 -20.00 13.07
CA MET A 76 20.44 -18.69 12.42
C MET A 76 19.10 -18.38 11.76
N VAL A 77 18.52 -19.35 11.04
CA VAL A 77 17.21 -19.18 10.40
C VAL A 77 16.10 -18.93 11.44
N LYS A 78 16.10 -19.65 12.58
CA LYS A 78 15.15 -19.39 13.69
C LYS A 78 15.29 -17.97 14.22
N VAL A 79 16.53 -17.52 14.45
CA VAL A 79 16.84 -16.15 14.89
C VAL A 79 16.31 -15.14 13.88
N ARG A 80 16.59 -15.32 12.58
CA ARG A 80 16.12 -14.44 11.51
C ARG A 80 14.59 -14.30 11.51
N THR A 81 13.85 -15.42 11.49
CA THR A 81 12.37 -15.39 11.45
C THR A 81 11.77 -14.67 12.66
N LEU A 82 12.34 -14.84 13.86
CA LEU A 82 11.88 -14.14 15.06
C LEU A 82 12.20 -12.63 15.03
N VAL A 83 13.42 -12.29 14.61
CA VAL A 83 13.92 -10.91 14.54
C VAL A 83 13.22 -10.10 13.45
N GLU A 84 12.92 -10.69 12.30
CA GLU A 84 12.12 -10.08 11.22
C GLU A 84 10.68 -9.85 11.66
N ALA A 85 10.08 -10.80 12.38
CA ALA A 85 8.73 -10.68 12.95
C ALA A 85 8.63 -9.74 14.17
N GLU A 86 9.76 -9.22 14.67
CA GLU A 86 9.85 -8.38 15.88
C GLU A 86 9.28 -9.05 17.14
N THR A 87 9.50 -10.37 17.26
CA THR A 87 9.03 -11.21 18.38
C THR A 87 10.15 -12.07 18.95
N GLU A 88 9.97 -12.55 20.18
CA GLU A 88 10.94 -13.41 20.86
C GLU A 88 10.52 -14.89 20.94
N ASN A 89 9.25 -15.19 20.62
CA ASN A 89 8.67 -16.53 20.75
C ASN A 89 7.81 -16.86 19.53
N PHE A 90 7.82 -18.13 19.10
CA PHE A 90 7.01 -18.58 17.98
C PHE A 90 5.52 -18.68 18.37
N ASN A 91 4.67 -18.27 17.44
CA ASN A 91 3.24 -18.57 17.43
C ASN A 91 2.92 -19.45 16.19
N ALA A 92 1.74 -20.05 16.13
CA ALA A 92 1.39 -20.99 15.05
C ALA A 92 1.56 -20.43 13.63
N ARG A 93 1.35 -19.11 13.42
CA ARG A 93 1.60 -18.44 12.13
C ARG A 93 3.09 -18.34 11.83
N LEU A 94 3.90 -17.93 12.80
CA LEU A 94 5.36 -17.85 12.66
C LEU A 94 6.00 -19.25 12.52
N THR A 95 5.45 -20.30 13.15
CA THR A 95 5.91 -21.67 12.94
C THR A 95 5.66 -22.14 11.50
N ARG A 96 4.50 -21.81 10.90
CA ARG A 96 4.24 -22.06 9.46
C ARG A 96 5.19 -21.28 8.56
N GLN A 97 5.52 -20.03 8.92
CA GLN A 97 6.49 -19.21 8.20
C GLN A 97 7.91 -19.78 8.28
N LEU A 98 8.34 -20.25 9.46
CA LEU A 98 9.63 -20.92 9.65
C LEU A 98 9.75 -22.20 8.80
N ILE A 99 8.68 -23.00 8.68
CA ILE A 99 8.66 -24.17 7.79
C ILE A 99 8.83 -23.77 6.32
N LYS A 100 8.15 -22.69 5.87
CA LYS A 100 8.36 -22.16 4.51
C LYS A 100 9.80 -21.72 4.30
N GLU A 101 10.38 -21.03 5.27
CA GLU A 101 11.76 -20.54 5.19
C GLU A 101 12.77 -21.69 5.13
N TYR A 102 12.58 -22.76 5.93
CA TYR A 102 13.42 -23.96 5.82
C TYR A 102 13.29 -24.67 4.46
N LYS A 103 12.08 -24.73 3.88
CA LYS A 103 11.89 -25.28 2.53
C LYS A 103 12.62 -24.43 1.48
N ALA A 104 12.63 -23.11 1.63
CA ALA A 104 13.44 -22.23 0.78
C ALA A 104 14.95 -22.43 0.97
N GLN A 105 15.44 -22.64 2.21
CA GLN A 105 16.85 -22.98 2.43
C GLN A 105 17.23 -24.34 1.81
N ILE A 106 16.36 -25.34 1.88
CA ILE A 106 16.57 -26.66 1.25
C ILE A 106 16.79 -26.50 -0.26
N SER A 107 15.89 -25.81 -0.97
CA SER A 107 16.05 -25.61 -2.42
C SER A 107 17.33 -24.82 -2.76
N ARG A 108 17.71 -23.80 -1.98
CA ARG A 108 19.01 -23.11 -2.16
C ARG A 108 20.20 -24.04 -1.99
N VAL A 109 20.20 -24.88 -0.95
CA VAL A 109 21.31 -25.80 -0.68
C VAL A 109 21.38 -26.90 -1.75
N ILE A 110 20.24 -27.40 -2.25
CA ILE A 110 20.17 -28.28 -3.43
C ILE A 110 20.79 -27.59 -4.65
N ASN A 111 20.42 -26.33 -4.90
CA ASN A 111 20.92 -25.55 -6.03
C ASN A 111 22.45 -25.34 -5.95
N ILE A 112 23.00 -25.01 -4.78
CA ILE A 112 24.45 -24.92 -4.57
C ILE A 112 25.10 -26.28 -4.86
N ILE A 113 24.58 -27.38 -4.31
CA ILE A 113 25.12 -28.73 -4.53
C ILE A 113 25.12 -29.09 -6.03
N LYS A 114 24.06 -28.75 -6.78
CA LYS A 114 23.99 -28.95 -8.24
C LYS A 114 25.09 -28.16 -8.94
N LEU A 115 25.18 -26.85 -8.72
CA LEU A 115 26.15 -25.97 -9.36
C LEU A 115 27.61 -26.36 -9.03
N SER A 116 27.92 -26.61 -7.76
CA SER A 116 29.25 -27.07 -7.32
C SER A 116 29.64 -28.40 -7.96
N LYS A 117 28.73 -29.38 -8.04
CA LYS A 117 28.99 -30.68 -8.70
C LYS A 117 29.24 -30.53 -10.20
N ILE A 118 28.59 -29.58 -10.87
CA ILE A 118 28.85 -29.28 -12.28
C ILE A 118 30.22 -28.60 -12.46
N ASN A 119 30.56 -27.62 -11.62
CA ASN A 119 31.87 -26.94 -11.66
C ASN A 119 33.06 -27.88 -11.39
N ALA A 120 32.88 -28.89 -10.53
CA ALA A 120 33.92 -29.90 -10.25
C ALA A 120 34.40 -30.66 -11.49
N MET A 121 33.58 -30.75 -12.55
CA MET A 121 33.95 -31.40 -13.81
C MET A 121 35.07 -30.67 -14.57
N SER A 122 35.22 -29.36 -14.35
CA SER A 122 36.24 -28.50 -14.97
C SER A 122 37.37 -28.06 -14.02
N ALA A 123 37.25 -28.34 -12.72
CA ALA A 123 38.15 -27.86 -11.69
C ALA A 123 39.47 -28.66 -11.61
N ALA A 124 40.52 -28.04 -11.05
CA ALA A 124 41.78 -28.72 -10.75
C ALA A 124 41.64 -29.70 -9.56
N ASP A 125 42.54 -30.67 -9.42
CA ASP A 125 42.36 -31.75 -8.43
C ASP A 125 42.36 -31.27 -6.97
N TYR A 126 43.07 -30.17 -6.65
CA TYR A 126 43.01 -29.55 -5.31
C TYR A 126 41.69 -28.79 -5.06
N GLU A 127 41.01 -28.34 -6.13
CA GLU A 127 39.73 -27.64 -6.05
C GLU A 127 38.59 -28.65 -5.88
N LYS A 128 38.72 -29.85 -6.46
CA LYS A 128 37.77 -30.96 -6.26
C LYS A 128 37.68 -31.38 -4.80
N GLU A 129 38.80 -31.49 -4.09
CA GLU A 129 38.82 -31.82 -2.65
C GLU A 129 38.07 -30.77 -1.81
N ALA A 130 38.25 -29.48 -2.11
CA ALA A 130 37.51 -28.39 -1.48
C ALA A 130 36.00 -28.41 -1.83
N ILE A 131 35.65 -28.73 -3.08
CA ILE A 131 34.26 -28.88 -3.53
C ILE A 131 33.59 -30.08 -2.85
N GLU A 132 34.28 -31.21 -2.69
CA GLU A 132 33.76 -32.39 -1.99
C GLU A 132 33.47 -32.11 -0.51
N ILE A 133 34.39 -31.43 0.20
CA ILE A 133 34.17 -30.99 1.59
C ILE A 133 32.97 -30.02 1.69
N THR A 134 32.85 -29.10 0.73
CA THR A 134 31.74 -28.14 0.67
C THR A 134 30.41 -28.83 0.37
N ALA A 135 30.40 -29.80 -0.54
CA ALA A 135 29.23 -30.62 -0.84
C ALA A 135 28.78 -31.44 0.37
N ALA A 136 29.71 -32.07 1.10
CA ALA A 136 29.40 -32.81 2.32
C ALA A 136 28.83 -31.91 3.44
N LYS A 137 29.34 -30.67 3.58
CA LYS A 137 28.75 -29.66 4.48
C LYS A 137 27.31 -29.32 4.08
N ASN A 138 27.08 -29.07 2.80
CA ASN A 138 25.77 -28.70 2.28
C ASN A 138 24.76 -29.87 2.36
N GLU A 139 25.18 -31.11 2.08
CA GLU A 139 24.34 -32.30 2.28
C GLU A 139 23.94 -32.46 3.76
N ALA A 140 24.83 -32.15 4.71
CA ALA A 140 24.49 -32.12 6.14
C ALA A 140 23.52 -30.97 6.52
N PHE A 141 23.47 -29.86 5.77
CA PHE A 141 22.46 -28.82 5.96
C PHE A 141 21.06 -29.33 5.55
N LEU A 142 20.93 -30.01 4.40
CA LEU A 142 19.65 -30.60 3.96
C LEU A 142 19.10 -31.56 5.02
N ASP A 143 19.95 -32.49 5.45
CA ASP A 143 19.66 -33.50 6.46
C ASP A 143 19.18 -32.91 7.80
N ARG A 144 19.58 -31.66 8.11
CA ARG A 144 19.23 -30.94 9.33
C ARG A 144 17.96 -30.11 9.17
N PHE A 145 17.79 -29.41 8.03
CA PHE A 145 16.56 -28.66 7.74
C PHE A 145 15.35 -29.58 7.58
N GLU A 146 15.48 -30.74 6.92
CA GLU A 146 14.39 -31.72 6.79
C GLU A 146 13.92 -32.26 8.13
N LYS A 147 14.85 -32.60 9.04
CA LYS A 147 14.53 -33.08 10.39
C LYS A 147 13.77 -32.01 11.18
N GLU A 148 14.19 -30.76 11.10
CA GLU A 148 13.53 -29.64 11.80
C GLU A 148 12.12 -29.38 11.24
N ILE A 149 11.92 -29.40 9.92
CA ILE A 149 10.59 -29.31 9.29
C ILE A 149 9.68 -30.42 9.81
N VAL A 150 10.15 -31.67 9.79
CA VAL A 150 9.37 -32.84 10.20
C VAL A 150 8.98 -32.76 11.69
N ASP A 151 9.83 -32.21 12.55
CA ASP A 151 9.50 -32.04 13.97
C ASP A 151 8.59 -30.83 14.24
N LEU A 152 8.69 -29.75 13.46
CA LEU A 152 7.75 -28.62 13.51
C LEU A 152 6.37 -28.96 12.95
N GLU A 153 6.28 -29.72 11.86
CA GLU A 153 5.01 -30.21 11.30
C GLU A 153 4.27 -31.10 12.32
N LYS A 154 4.98 -32.01 13.01
CA LYS A 154 4.42 -32.78 14.15
C LYS A 154 3.97 -31.93 15.32
N GLN A 155 4.58 -30.76 15.55
CA GLN A 155 4.13 -29.82 16.60
C GLN A 155 2.83 -29.13 16.19
N ILE A 156 2.74 -28.66 14.94
CA ILE A 156 1.52 -28.02 14.40
C ILE A 156 0.34 -29.01 14.37
N GLU A 157 0.54 -30.26 13.98
CA GLU A 157 -0.50 -31.31 14.01
C GLU A 157 -1.08 -31.57 15.42
N ARG A 158 -0.36 -31.18 16.48
CA ARG A 158 -0.77 -31.35 17.88
C ARG A 158 -1.42 -30.10 18.47
N MET A 159 -1.46 -28.99 17.74
CA MET A 159 -2.15 -27.77 18.15
C MET A 159 -3.60 -27.78 17.62
N PRO A 160 -4.58 -27.29 18.38
CA PRO A 160 -5.95 -27.15 17.87
C PRO A 160 -5.95 -26.17 16.68
N GLN A 161 -6.66 -26.53 15.61
CA GLN A 161 -6.81 -25.66 14.45
C GLN A 161 -7.52 -24.36 14.88
N VAL A 162 -6.77 -23.25 14.85
CA VAL A 162 -7.38 -21.93 14.71
C VAL A 162 -7.81 -21.82 13.25
N GLU A 163 -9.11 -21.64 13.04
CA GLU A 163 -9.70 -21.43 11.72
C GLU A 163 -8.97 -20.27 11.02
N GLU A 164 -8.38 -20.53 9.86
CA GLU A 164 -7.90 -19.46 8.98
C GLU A 164 -9.13 -18.75 8.42
N GLU A 165 -9.13 -17.42 8.38
CA GLU A 165 -10.26 -16.66 7.83
C GLU A 165 -10.48 -17.03 6.35
N GLU A 166 -11.56 -17.75 6.07
CA GLU A 166 -11.89 -18.22 4.74
C GLU A 166 -12.07 -17.05 3.77
N LYS A 167 -11.32 -17.07 2.65
CA LYS A 167 -11.70 -16.27 1.47
C LYS A 167 -13.11 -16.71 1.04
N PRO A 168 -14.01 -15.76 0.69
CA PRO A 168 -15.45 -16.01 0.73
C PRO A 168 -15.91 -16.99 -0.35
N GLU A 169 -16.35 -18.18 0.06
CA GLU A 169 -17.00 -19.14 -0.83
C GLU A 169 -18.41 -18.72 -1.25
N LYS A 170 -18.86 -19.26 -2.39
CA LYS A 170 -20.07 -18.86 -3.10
C LYS A 170 -21.32 -19.47 -2.46
N LYS A 171 -22.34 -18.64 -2.27
CA LYS A 171 -23.66 -19.08 -1.77
C LYS A 171 -24.37 -20.00 -2.78
N GLU A 172 -24.63 -21.24 -2.38
CA GLU A 172 -25.74 -22.03 -2.94
C GLU A 172 -26.98 -21.97 -2.03
N VAL A 173 -28.16 -22.05 -2.65
CA VAL A 173 -29.48 -21.89 -2.01
C VAL A 173 -30.28 -23.18 -2.18
N LYS A 174 -30.96 -23.67 -1.13
CA LYS A 174 -32.28 -24.34 -1.26
C LYS A 174 -33.09 -24.58 0.03
N ASN A 175 -34.29 -23.99 0.03
CA ASN A 175 -35.60 -24.59 0.33
C ASN A 175 -35.96 -25.22 1.69
N VAL A 176 -36.65 -24.42 2.51
CA VAL A 176 -38.05 -24.61 3.00
C VAL A 176 -38.60 -26.03 3.24
N ALA A 177 -39.06 -26.27 4.48
CA ALA A 177 -40.22 -27.12 4.80
C ALA A 177 -40.96 -26.64 6.09
N LYS A 178 -42.25 -27.02 6.21
CA LYS A 178 -43.26 -26.73 7.25
C LYS A 178 -44.28 -27.90 7.26
N PRO A 179 -45.27 -28.04 8.18
CA PRO A 179 -45.52 -27.40 9.49
C PRO A 179 -46.04 -28.42 10.59
N GLU A 180 -46.78 -27.91 11.60
CA GLU A 180 -47.79 -28.56 12.49
C GLU A 180 -47.38 -28.82 13.98
N VAL A 181 -48.02 -28.29 15.06
CA VAL A 181 -49.45 -28.15 15.53
C VAL A 181 -49.81 -29.25 16.57
N LYS A 182 -50.44 -29.05 17.75
CA LYS A 182 -51.19 -27.93 18.42
C LYS A 182 -51.27 -28.19 19.97
N ARG A 183 -51.40 -27.16 20.84
CA ARG A 183 -52.26 -27.21 22.07
C ARG A 183 -52.63 -25.80 22.62
N THR A 184 -53.82 -25.70 23.20
CA THR A 184 -54.59 -24.47 23.56
C THR A 184 -54.38 -24.05 25.04
N SER A 185 -54.62 -22.82 25.52
CA SER A 185 -55.80 -21.94 25.36
C SER A 185 -55.52 -20.48 25.85
N LEU A 186 -56.55 -19.62 25.98
CA LEU A 186 -56.53 -18.21 26.46
C LEU A 186 -55.93 -17.11 25.56
N VAL A 187 -55.42 -17.42 24.37
CA VAL A 187 -54.71 -16.45 23.50
C VAL A 187 -55.63 -15.56 22.64
N ASP A 188 -56.91 -15.91 22.48
CA ASP A 188 -57.77 -15.36 21.42
C ASP A 188 -58.18 -13.87 21.57
N ARG A 189 -57.99 -13.26 22.75
CA ARG A 189 -58.11 -11.80 22.92
C ARG A 189 -56.81 -11.03 22.64
N MET A 190 -55.65 -11.68 22.61
CA MET A 190 -54.38 -11.07 22.21
C MET A 190 -54.10 -11.25 20.71
N LYS A 191 -54.61 -12.31 20.07
CA LYS A 191 -54.43 -12.55 18.63
C LYS A 191 -54.81 -11.36 17.77
N SER A 192 -55.96 -10.73 18.00
CA SER A 192 -56.40 -9.58 17.19
C SER A 192 -55.52 -8.33 17.29
N VAL A 193 -54.68 -8.21 18.32
CA VAL A 193 -53.69 -7.13 18.48
C VAL A 193 -52.33 -7.54 17.90
N VAL A 194 -51.94 -8.80 18.08
CA VAL A 194 -50.69 -9.37 17.54
C VAL A 194 -50.77 -9.54 16.03
N GLU A 195 -51.88 -10.03 15.48
CA GLU A 195 -52.16 -10.12 14.05
C GLU A 195 -52.25 -8.73 13.42
N LYS A 196 -52.84 -7.73 14.10
CA LYS A 196 -52.79 -6.34 13.62
C LYS A 196 -51.35 -5.81 13.56
N LYS A 197 -50.55 -5.96 14.62
CA LYS A 197 -49.14 -5.54 14.61
C LYS A 197 -48.31 -6.30 13.57
N LYS A 198 -48.57 -7.59 13.38
CA LYS A 198 -47.87 -8.41 12.40
C LYS A 198 -48.25 -8.02 10.98
N ASN A 199 -49.55 -7.94 10.65
CA ASN A 199 -50.00 -7.48 9.34
C ASN A 199 -49.52 -6.05 9.05
N GLN A 200 -49.44 -5.17 10.05
CA GLN A 200 -48.91 -3.81 9.87
C GLN A 200 -47.39 -3.79 9.61
N LYS A 201 -46.64 -4.76 10.15
CA LYS A 201 -45.21 -4.96 9.85
C LYS A 201 -45.01 -5.59 8.48
N ASP A 202 -45.77 -6.64 8.16
CA ASP A 202 -45.73 -7.36 6.87
C ASP A 202 -46.13 -6.41 5.71
N ILE A 203 -47.17 -5.58 5.88
CA ILE A 203 -47.56 -4.51 4.92
C ILE A 203 -46.48 -3.42 4.83
N GLY A 204 -45.85 -3.06 5.95
CA GLY A 204 -44.73 -2.10 5.95
C GLY A 204 -43.52 -2.62 5.17
N GLU A 205 -43.19 -3.90 5.31
CA GLU A 205 -42.12 -4.55 4.56
C GLU A 205 -42.47 -4.68 3.06
N GLU A 206 -43.73 -4.96 2.70
CA GLU A 206 -44.18 -4.93 1.30
C GLU A 206 -44.10 -3.52 0.69
N LEU A 207 -44.56 -2.48 1.39
CA LEU A 207 -44.46 -1.08 0.94
C LEU A 207 -43.00 -0.66 0.72
N ARG A 208 -42.12 -0.97 1.68
CA ARG A 208 -40.66 -0.77 1.56
C ARG A 208 -40.08 -1.46 0.32
N MET A 209 -40.50 -2.69 0.02
CA MET A 209 -40.05 -3.41 -1.19
C MET A 209 -40.62 -2.84 -2.50
N VAL A 210 -41.76 -2.15 -2.48
CA VAL A 210 -42.31 -1.44 -3.64
C VAL A 210 -41.58 -0.11 -3.84
N GLU A 211 -41.37 0.66 -2.76
CA GLU A 211 -40.65 1.93 -2.78
C GLU A 211 -39.20 1.75 -3.20
N ALA A 212 -38.52 0.70 -2.71
CA ALA A 212 -37.17 0.32 -3.14
C ALA A 212 -37.04 0.04 -4.66
N LYS A 213 -38.12 -0.39 -5.33
CA LYS A 213 -38.17 -0.57 -6.79
C LYS A 213 -38.42 0.73 -7.55
N SER A 214 -38.82 1.80 -6.86
CA SER A 214 -39.07 3.14 -7.41
C SER A 214 -37.98 4.17 -7.09
N SER A 215 -36.94 3.77 -6.34
CA SER A 215 -35.76 4.58 -6.06
C SER A 215 -35.17 5.17 -7.34
N LYS A 216 -34.76 6.44 -7.25
CA LYS A 216 -34.11 7.16 -8.36
C LYS A 216 -32.60 6.94 -8.40
N THR A 217 -32.01 6.43 -7.31
CA THR A 217 -30.57 6.23 -7.19
C THR A 217 -30.20 4.78 -6.91
N LYS A 218 -28.90 4.49 -7.05
CA LYS A 218 -28.26 3.22 -6.69
C LYS A 218 -28.26 2.95 -5.18
N CYS A 219 -28.43 3.98 -4.34
CA CYS A 219 -28.39 3.89 -2.88
C CYS A 219 -29.70 3.34 -2.26
N VAL A 220 -30.81 3.45 -3.01
CA VAL A 220 -32.15 3.00 -2.62
C VAL A 220 -32.67 3.69 -1.36
N GLU A 221 -33.23 4.88 -1.59
CA GLU A 221 -33.90 5.66 -0.55
C GLU A 221 -35.30 5.11 -0.26
N ILE A 222 -35.59 4.96 1.02
CA ILE A 222 -36.94 4.66 1.49
C ILE A 222 -37.36 5.78 2.48
N PRO A 223 -38.56 6.39 2.34
CA PRO A 223 -39.04 7.35 3.31
C PRO A 223 -39.10 6.76 4.72
N PHE A 224 -38.60 7.50 5.72
CA PHE A 224 -38.76 7.12 7.11
C PHE A 224 -40.13 7.60 7.61
N TYR A 225 -40.96 6.69 8.12
CA TYR A 225 -42.37 6.98 8.47
C TYR A 225 -42.59 7.39 9.93
N ASP A 226 -41.70 7.01 10.85
CA ASP A 226 -41.85 7.39 12.25
C ASP A 226 -41.51 8.87 12.47
N LYS A 227 -42.21 9.52 13.40
CA LYS A 227 -42.02 10.95 13.72
C LYS A 227 -40.66 11.28 14.32
N THR A 228 -39.95 10.28 14.85
CA THR A 228 -38.66 10.50 15.53
C THR A 228 -37.75 9.30 15.30
N LEU A 229 -36.55 9.56 14.77
CA LEU A 229 -35.45 8.60 14.76
C LEU A 229 -34.54 8.88 15.97
N TYR A 230 -34.07 7.82 16.62
CA TYR A 230 -32.93 7.89 17.55
C TYR A 230 -31.72 7.21 16.89
N PHE A 231 -30.55 7.83 16.99
CA PHE A 231 -29.33 7.40 16.31
C PHE A 231 -28.13 7.32 17.27
N ASN A 232 -27.10 6.58 16.84
CA ASN A 232 -25.86 6.38 17.58
C ASN A 232 -24.83 7.46 17.23
N GLU A 233 -24.67 7.70 15.93
CA GLU A 233 -23.68 8.58 15.30
C GLU A 233 -24.39 9.54 14.33
N CYS A 234 -23.80 10.72 14.12
CA CYS A 234 -24.28 11.74 13.20
C CYS A 234 -23.09 12.50 12.64
N HIS A 235 -23.02 12.59 11.31
CA HIS A 235 -21.95 13.24 10.56
C HIS A 235 -22.57 14.21 9.56
N PRO A 236 -22.16 15.50 9.52
CA PRO A 236 -22.54 16.40 8.45
C PRO A 236 -22.15 15.82 7.08
N CYS A 237 -22.98 16.03 6.07
CA CYS A 237 -22.58 15.72 4.70
C CYS A 237 -21.65 16.83 4.19
N LYS A 238 -20.44 16.45 3.73
CA LYS A 238 -19.42 17.39 3.25
C LYS A 238 -19.92 18.22 2.07
N ASP A 239 -20.54 17.56 1.08
CA ASP A 239 -20.98 18.18 -0.17
C ASP A 239 -22.35 18.88 -0.06
N MET A 240 -23.11 18.60 1.01
CA MET A 240 -24.43 19.16 1.28
C MET A 240 -24.59 19.52 2.77
N PRO A 241 -23.95 20.59 3.28
CA PRO A 241 -23.87 20.87 4.72
C PRO A 241 -25.21 21.08 5.45
N GLU A 242 -26.29 21.42 4.72
CA GLU A 242 -27.65 21.47 5.27
C GLU A 242 -28.22 20.08 5.65
N TYR A 243 -27.53 18.99 5.29
CA TYR A 243 -27.92 17.61 5.53
C TYR A 243 -26.82 16.86 6.32
N SER A 244 -27.24 15.83 7.04
CA SER A 244 -26.35 14.91 7.77
C SER A 244 -26.70 13.45 7.47
N LEU A 245 -25.69 12.60 7.58
CA LEU A 245 -25.86 11.15 7.71
C LEU A 245 -25.98 10.79 9.20
N MET A 246 -26.95 9.96 9.55
CA MET A 246 -27.06 9.38 10.89
C MET A 246 -27.05 7.86 10.82
N LYS A 247 -26.28 7.21 11.69
CA LYS A 247 -26.22 5.74 11.79
C LYS A 247 -26.97 5.23 13.03
N ARG A 248 -27.76 4.16 12.86
CA ARG A 248 -28.43 3.44 13.95
C ARG A 248 -28.21 1.95 13.74
N LYS A 249 -27.25 1.37 14.49
CA LYS A 249 -26.72 0.02 14.18
C LYS A 249 -26.18 0.03 12.74
N ASN A 250 -26.63 -0.90 11.90
CA ASN A 250 -26.24 -1.02 10.49
C ASN A 250 -27.14 -0.19 9.56
N ASP A 251 -28.18 0.48 10.08
CA ASP A 251 -29.07 1.32 9.28
C ASP A 251 -28.47 2.73 9.11
N ILE A 252 -28.40 3.22 7.88
CA ILE A 252 -27.92 4.56 7.53
C ILE A 252 -29.11 5.43 7.11
N PHE A 253 -29.16 6.66 7.60
CA PHE A 253 -30.22 7.63 7.30
C PHE A 253 -29.63 8.94 6.82
N PHE A 254 -30.37 9.66 5.98
CA PHE A 254 -29.99 10.96 5.44
C PHE A 254 -31.14 11.95 5.57
N GLY A 255 -30.87 13.14 6.13
CA GLY A 255 -31.90 14.17 6.33
C GLY A 255 -31.32 15.51 6.80
N LEU A 256 -32.19 16.52 6.86
CA LEU A 256 -31.82 17.90 7.17
C LEU A 256 -31.19 18.08 8.57
N THR A 257 -30.01 18.68 8.64
CA THR A 257 -29.24 18.95 9.87
C THR A 257 -30.03 19.76 10.89
N ARG A 258 -30.87 20.71 10.44
CA ARG A 258 -31.71 21.55 11.31
C ARG A 258 -32.75 20.80 12.15
N ASN A 259 -33.09 19.57 11.77
CA ASN A 259 -34.07 18.72 12.46
C ASN A 259 -33.43 17.85 13.56
N ILE A 260 -32.12 17.96 13.76
CA ILE A 260 -31.34 17.14 14.69
C ILE A 260 -31.29 17.78 16.08
N SER A 261 -31.50 16.96 17.11
CA SER A 261 -31.36 17.35 18.52
C SER A 261 -30.69 16.23 19.33
N ALA A 262 -29.44 16.50 19.76
CA ALA A 262 -28.57 15.63 20.54
C ALA A 262 -28.33 14.21 19.98
N LYS A 263 -29.30 13.30 20.12
CA LYS A 263 -29.29 11.92 19.59
C LYS A 263 -30.61 11.51 18.94
N SER A 264 -31.41 12.50 18.55
CA SER A 264 -32.73 12.32 17.95
C SER A 264 -32.92 13.22 16.74
N TYR A 265 -33.75 12.79 15.80
CA TYR A 265 -34.14 13.52 14.62
C TYR A 265 -35.66 13.74 14.63
N ASN A 266 -36.12 14.98 14.46
CA ASN A 266 -37.53 15.29 14.36
C ASN A 266 -38.02 15.20 12.91
N ASN A 267 -38.66 14.09 12.56
CA ASN A 267 -39.17 13.81 11.21
C ASN A 267 -40.63 14.27 11.02
N SER A 268 -41.03 15.38 11.66
CA SER A 268 -42.39 15.94 11.50
C SER A 268 -42.62 16.58 10.12
N ASP A 269 -41.56 16.85 9.36
CA ASP A 269 -41.63 17.36 7.98
C ASP A 269 -41.47 16.25 6.92
N HIS A 270 -41.34 14.98 7.34
CA HIS A 270 -41.14 13.82 6.48
C HIS A 270 -39.92 13.90 5.54
N SER A 271 -38.88 14.66 5.93
CA SER A 271 -37.66 14.85 5.12
C SER A 271 -36.59 13.76 5.31
N LEU A 272 -36.81 12.79 6.21
CA LEU A 272 -35.83 11.76 6.53
C LEU A 272 -35.92 10.53 5.62
N LEU A 273 -34.78 10.11 5.08
CA LEU A 273 -34.63 8.95 4.21
C LEU A 273 -33.78 7.87 4.87
N GLU A 274 -34.14 6.60 4.68
CA GLU A 274 -33.37 5.41 5.02
C GLU A 274 -32.62 4.93 3.77
N LEU A 275 -31.30 4.81 3.85
CA LEU A 275 -30.41 4.47 2.72
C LEU A 275 -30.05 2.98 2.75
N THR A 276 -30.86 2.17 2.07
CA THR A 276 -30.88 0.70 2.29
C THR A 276 -29.78 -0.09 1.57
N LYS A 277 -29.01 0.53 0.69
CA LYS A 277 -27.80 -0.07 0.07
C LYS A 277 -26.50 0.67 0.37
N ALA A 278 -26.51 1.67 1.24
CA ALA A 278 -25.31 2.41 1.60
C ALA A 278 -24.25 1.49 2.22
N THR A 279 -23.03 1.57 1.70
CA THR A 279 -21.81 0.91 2.23
C THR A 279 -21.05 1.84 3.17
N GLU A 280 -20.07 1.32 3.90
CA GLU A 280 -19.19 2.17 4.72
C GLU A 280 -18.33 3.09 3.85
N ASP A 281 -17.78 2.60 2.72
CA ASP A 281 -17.04 3.44 1.78
C ASP A 281 -17.94 4.54 1.18
N PHE A 282 -19.21 4.25 0.85
CA PHE A 282 -20.19 5.27 0.45
C PHE A 282 -20.36 6.35 1.53
N CYS A 283 -20.47 5.96 2.81
CA CYS A 283 -20.49 6.93 3.89
C CYS A 283 -19.20 7.74 3.99
N GLN A 284 -18.04 7.12 3.76
CA GLN A 284 -16.75 7.81 3.79
C GLN A 284 -16.69 8.90 2.69
N TYR A 285 -17.07 8.59 1.44
CA TYR A 285 -17.12 9.60 0.36
C TYR A 285 -18.05 10.79 0.70
N MET A 286 -19.16 10.55 1.40
CA MET A 286 -20.17 11.56 1.79
C MET A 286 -19.75 12.47 2.97
N ILE A 287 -18.75 12.07 3.76
CA ILE A 287 -18.40 12.69 5.05
C ILE A 287 -16.97 13.23 5.05
N GLU A 288 -16.03 12.44 4.53
CA GLU A 288 -14.59 12.72 4.60
C GLU A 288 -14.07 13.40 3.33
N ASP A 289 -13.04 14.22 3.47
CA ASP A 289 -12.26 14.66 2.32
C ASP A 289 -11.07 13.71 2.08
N LEU A 290 -11.23 12.82 1.11
CA LEU A 290 -10.20 11.86 0.71
C LEU A 290 -9.00 12.48 -0.04
N LEU A 291 -9.09 13.75 -0.47
CA LEU A 291 -8.01 14.47 -1.13
C LEU A 291 -7.33 15.48 -0.19
N SER A 292 -7.66 15.48 1.11
CA SER A 292 -7.05 16.36 2.11
C SER A 292 -5.55 16.10 2.35
N GLY A 293 -5.04 14.96 1.89
CA GLY A 293 -3.70 14.46 2.21
C GLY A 293 -3.60 13.74 3.57
N GLU A 294 -4.69 13.67 4.35
CA GLU A 294 -4.75 12.89 5.60
C GLU A 294 -4.95 11.38 5.34
N TYR A 295 -5.36 11.02 4.13
CA TYR A 295 -5.64 9.64 3.70
C TYR A 295 -4.59 9.15 2.69
N CYS A 296 -4.04 7.96 2.93
CA CYS A 296 -3.27 7.23 1.92
C CYS A 296 -4.25 6.48 1.01
N LEU A 297 -4.34 6.91 -0.25
CA LEU A 297 -5.22 6.28 -1.25
C LEU A 297 -4.53 5.07 -1.89
N LEU A 298 -5.24 3.95 -1.92
CA LEU A 298 -4.80 2.71 -2.53
C LEU A 298 -5.50 2.49 -3.89
N PRO A 299 -4.95 1.64 -4.79
CA PRO A 299 -5.62 1.26 -6.02
C PRO A 299 -7.03 0.72 -5.77
N TYR A 300 -8.03 1.33 -6.40
CA TYR A 300 -9.43 1.10 -6.09
C TYR A 300 -9.88 -0.30 -6.53
N ARG A 301 -10.51 -1.04 -5.61
CA ARG A 301 -11.15 -2.32 -5.87
C ARG A 301 -12.53 -2.09 -6.49
N GLU A 302 -13.10 -3.14 -7.08
CA GLU A 302 -14.43 -3.07 -7.71
C GLU A 302 -15.55 -2.65 -6.74
N ILE A 303 -15.41 -2.94 -5.44
CA ILE A 303 -16.37 -2.48 -4.42
C ILE A 303 -16.25 -0.96 -4.18
N ASP A 304 -15.02 -0.44 -4.12
CA ASP A 304 -14.73 0.98 -3.91
C ASP A 304 -15.29 1.80 -5.11
N LYS A 305 -15.10 1.30 -6.34
CA LYS A 305 -15.70 1.86 -7.57
C LYS A 305 -17.23 1.87 -7.54
N ALA A 306 -17.85 0.79 -7.05
CA ALA A 306 -19.30 0.70 -6.92
C ALA A 306 -19.84 1.70 -5.88
N SER A 307 -19.16 1.84 -4.75
CA SER A 307 -19.44 2.82 -3.69
C SER A 307 -19.28 4.26 -4.22
N LEU A 308 -18.19 4.56 -4.95
CA LEU A 308 -17.94 5.87 -5.58
C LEU A 308 -19.01 6.21 -6.65
N ALA A 309 -19.40 5.23 -7.48
CA ALA A 309 -20.45 5.39 -8.47
C ALA A 309 -21.86 5.50 -7.86
N MET A 310 -22.06 5.05 -6.62
CA MET A 310 -23.28 5.25 -5.82
C MET A 310 -23.29 6.65 -5.19
N TYR A 311 -22.16 7.09 -4.64
CA TYR A 311 -21.95 8.45 -4.12
C TYR A 311 -22.30 9.51 -5.17
N PHE A 312 -21.70 9.41 -6.37
CA PHE A 312 -21.97 10.36 -7.45
C PHE A 312 -23.44 10.45 -7.84
N ASP A 313 -24.06 9.28 -7.97
CA ASP A 313 -25.45 9.10 -8.42
C ASP A 313 -26.44 9.67 -7.40
N PHE A 314 -26.23 9.38 -6.11
CA PHE A 314 -27.02 9.90 -5.00
C PHE A 314 -26.92 11.42 -4.89
N VAL A 315 -25.70 11.96 -4.77
CA VAL A 315 -25.48 13.40 -4.60
C VAL A 315 -25.99 14.19 -5.81
N SER A 316 -25.76 13.70 -7.03
CA SER A 316 -26.26 14.36 -8.26
C SER A 316 -27.80 14.42 -8.31
N VAL A 317 -28.51 13.38 -7.86
CA VAL A 317 -29.97 13.39 -7.78
C VAL A 317 -30.46 14.35 -6.69
N CYS A 318 -29.80 14.39 -5.52
CA CYS A 318 -30.12 15.39 -4.49
C CYS A 318 -29.96 16.83 -5.01
N PHE A 319 -28.85 17.17 -5.66
CA PHE A 319 -28.70 18.48 -6.31
C PHE A 319 -29.80 18.73 -7.36
N GLY A 320 -30.15 17.75 -8.18
CA GLY A 320 -31.24 17.85 -9.15
C GLY A 320 -32.61 18.17 -8.55
N GLU A 321 -32.90 17.70 -7.32
CA GLU A 321 -34.17 17.95 -6.65
C GLU A 321 -34.18 19.21 -5.77
N TYR A 322 -33.03 19.62 -5.22
CA TYR A 322 -32.91 20.65 -4.17
C TYR A 322 -32.19 21.93 -4.59
N ILE A 323 -31.61 22.01 -5.80
CA ILE A 323 -31.08 23.27 -6.35
C ILE A 323 -32.17 24.35 -6.36
N GLY A 324 -31.82 25.54 -5.85
CA GLY A 324 -32.71 26.69 -5.73
C GLY A 324 -33.71 26.62 -4.56
N LYS A 325 -33.63 25.57 -3.72
CA LYS A 325 -34.40 25.43 -2.47
C LYS A 325 -33.49 25.49 -1.24
N THR A 326 -32.54 24.56 -1.20
CA THR A 326 -31.60 24.31 -0.08
C THR A 326 -30.18 24.07 -0.57
N LEU A 327 -29.96 23.93 -1.88
CA LEU A 327 -28.65 23.78 -2.51
C LEU A 327 -28.47 24.79 -3.65
N SER A 328 -27.23 25.10 -4.00
CA SER A 328 -26.86 26.03 -5.07
C SER A 328 -26.14 25.34 -6.24
N ILE A 329 -26.09 26.04 -7.38
CA ILE A 329 -25.31 25.61 -8.55
C ILE A 329 -23.80 25.64 -8.24
N GLN A 330 -23.34 26.55 -7.38
CA GLN A 330 -21.92 26.65 -7.02
C GLN A 330 -21.45 25.45 -6.19
N GLU A 331 -22.26 24.98 -5.25
CA GLU A 331 -21.97 23.77 -4.47
C GLU A 331 -21.95 22.53 -5.38
N TYR A 332 -22.88 22.41 -6.32
CA TYR A 332 -22.88 21.31 -7.30
C TYR A 332 -21.64 21.30 -8.19
N LEU A 333 -21.15 22.48 -8.61
CA LEU A 333 -19.92 22.58 -9.41
C LEU A 333 -18.68 22.17 -8.60
N LYS A 334 -18.58 22.60 -7.33
CA LYS A 334 -17.50 22.16 -6.43
C LYS A 334 -17.52 20.64 -6.20
N PHE A 335 -18.69 20.07 -5.95
CA PHE A 335 -18.87 18.62 -5.84
C PHE A 335 -18.42 17.89 -7.12
N LYS A 336 -18.76 18.41 -8.30
CA LYS A 336 -18.32 17.82 -9.58
C LYS A 336 -16.81 17.89 -9.78
N GLU A 337 -16.21 19.03 -9.48
CA GLU A 337 -14.76 19.24 -9.56
C GLU A 337 -14.03 18.25 -8.65
N TYR A 338 -14.48 18.15 -7.40
CA TYR A 338 -13.99 17.20 -6.41
C TYR A 338 -14.12 15.74 -6.85
N TYR A 339 -15.31 15.33 -7.30
CA TYR A 339 -15.55 13.97 -7.80
C TYR A 339 -14.69 13.62 -9.01
N ASN A 340 -14.50 14.56 -9.94
CA ASN A 340 -13.62 14.37 -11.09
C ASN A 340 -12.15 14.16 -10.65
N ARG A 341 -11.68 14.91 -9.65
CA ARG A 341 -10.34 14.71 -9.07
C ARG A 341 -10.17 13.33 -8.45
N ILE A 342 -11.16 12.85 -7.68
CA ILE A 342 -11.15 11.47 -7.15
C ILE A 342 -11.07 10.43 -8.29
N LEU A 343 -11.85 10.60 -9.37
CA LEU A 343 -11.77 9.70 -10.53
C LEU A 343 -10.41 9.71 -11.21
N MET A 344 -9.79 10.89 -11.36
CA MET A 344 -8.46 11.02 -11.95
C MET A 344 -7.40 10.33 -11.09
N GLU A 345 -7.45 10.51 -9.77
CA GLU A 345 -6.52 9.84 -8.85
C GLU A 345 -6.72 8.32 -8.83
N MET A 346 -7.98 7.85 -8.88
CA MET A 346 -8.29 6.42 -9.05
C MET A 346 -7.65 5.85 -10.33
N PHE A 347 -7.75 6.55 -11.47
CA PHE A 347 -7.12 6.11 -12.72
C PHE A 347 -5.59 6.15 -12.66
N HIS A 348 -5.02 7.14 -11.97
CA HIS A 348 -3.58 7.26 -11.75
C HIS A 348 -3.04 6.11 -10.90
N LEU A 349 -3.66 5.82 -9.75
CA LEU A 349 -3.31 4.70 -8.87
C LEU A 349 -3.47 3.35 -9.57
N GLU A 350 -4.55 3.15 -10.35
CA GLU A 350 -4.70 1.95 -11.18
C GLU A 350 -3.60 1.81 -12.25
N ALA A 351 -3.21 2.91 -12.89
CA ALA A 351 -2.16 2.90 -13.91
C ALA A 351 -0.79 2.59 -13.29
N GLY A 352 -0.46 3.22 -12.15
CA GLY A 352 0.76 2.96 -11.38
C GLY A 352 0.83 1.50 -10.89
N PHE A 353 -0.26 0.97 -10.34
CA PHE A 353 -0.34 -0.44 -9.93
C PHE A 353 -0.13 -1.40 -11.11
N LYS A 354 -0.80 -1.16 -12.25
CA LYS A 354 -0.64 -2.00 -13.46
C LYS A 354 0.79 -1.93 -14.01
N ALA A 355 1.40 -0.75 -14.04
CA ALA A 355 2.79 -0.57 -14.47
C ALA A 355 3.75 -1.36 -13.58
N LYS A 356 3.66 -1.20 -12.26
CA LYS A 356 4.44 -1.97 -11.29
C LYS A 356 4.23 -3.48 -11.43
N TYR A 357 2.98 -3.92 -11.59
CA TYR A 357 2.65 -5.34 -11.80
C TYR A 357 3.32 -5.92 -13.06
N TYR A 358 3.25 -5.23 -14.21
CA TYR A 358 3.88 -5.72 -15.43
C TYR A 358 5.42 -5.66 -15.37
N GLN A 359 6.00 -4.69 -14.67
CA GLN A 359 7.44 -4.62 -14.43
C GLN A 359 7.90 -5.77 -13.51
N ALA A 360 7.20 -6.02 -12.41
CA ALA A 360 7.44 -7.17 -11.53
C ALA A 360 7.30 -8.51 -12.28
N LEU A 361 6.30 -8.63 -13.17
CA LEU A 361 6.08 -9.82 -14.00
C LEU A 361 7.26 -10.08 -14.95
N MET A 362 7.78 -9.05 -15.61
CA MET A 362 8.96 -9.15 -16.48
C MET A 362 10.21 -9.58 -15.71
N LEU A 363 10.40 -9.07 -14.48
CA LEU A 363 11.52 -9.44 -13.62
C LEU A 363 11.38 -10.88 -13.09
N ALA A 364 10.16 -11.28 -12.70
CA ALA A 364 9.83 -12.64 -12.28
C ALA A 364 10.11 -13.66 -13.40
N ASP A 365 9.67 -13.36 -14.63
CA ASP A 365 9.89 -14.22 -15.80
C ASP A 365 11.39 -14.42 -16.07
N ARG A 366 12.17 -13.33 -16.14
CA ARG A 366 13.63 -13.40 -16.35
C ARG A 366 14.34 -14.19 -15.24
N TYR A 367 13.93 -14.01 -13.99
CA TYR A 367 14.44 -14.78 -12.86
C TYR A 367 14.13 -16.28 -13.02
N MET A 368 12.87 -16.63 -13.32
CA MET A 368 12.45 -18.02 -13.52
C MET A 368 13.16 -18.68 -14.71
N ASP A 369 13.37 -17.95 -15.81
CA ASP A 369 14.09 -18.43 -16.99
C ASP A 369 15.56 -18.77 -16.66
N TYR A 370 16.25 -17.94 -15.87
CA TYR A 370 17.61 -18.25 -15.40
C TYR A 370 17.64 -19.47 -14.50
N MET A 371 16.76 -19.53 -13.50
CA MET A 371 16.68 -20.67 -12.58
C MET A 371 16.38 -21.97 -13.35
N SER A 372 15.41 -21.97 -14.27
CA SER A 372 15.11 -23.11 -15.13
C SER A 372 16.25 -23.45 -16.10
N GLY A 373 17.00 -22.46 -16.60
CA GLY A 373 18.12 -22.65 -17.51
C GLY A 373 19.30 -23.41 -16.88
N TYR A 374 19.47 -23.28 -15.56
CA TYR A 374 20.49 -23.98 -14.77
C TYR A 374 19.95 -25.18 -13.98
N ASP A 375 18.72 -25.65 -14.26
CA ASP A 375 18.04 -26.74 -13.54
C ASP A 375 17.92 -26.49 -12.01
N LEU A 376 17.68 -25.23 -11.62
CA LEU A 376 17.56 -24.83 -10.22
C LEU A 376 16.11 -24.84 -9.75
N GLU A 377 15.91 -25.30 -8.52
CA GLU A 377 14.61 -25.32 -7.86
C GLU A 377 14.19 -23.92 -7.41
N ILE A 378 12.92 -23.60 -7.64
CA ILE A 378 12.27 -22.37 -7.17
C ILE A 378 11.13 -22.80 -6.22
N PRO A 379 11.13 -22.36 -4.95
CA PRO A 379 10.10 -22.77 -3.98
C PRO A 379 8.78 -22.01 -4.15
N ASP A 380 8.80 -20.88 -4.85
CA ASP A 380 7.66 -19.98 -5.07
C ASP A 380 7.13 -20.10 -6.51
N ASP A 381 5.82 -19.95 -6.69
CA ASP A 381 5.24 -19.81 -8.02
C ASP A 381 5.35 -18.38 -8.57
N ARG A 382 5.04 -18.20 -9.85
CA ARG A 382 5.13 -16.92 -10.56
C ARG A 382 4.30 -15.80 -9.93
N GLU A 383 3.12 -16.11 -9.40
CA GLU A 383 2.25 -15.10 -8.77
C GLU A 383 2.84 -14.65 -7.43
N GLN A 384 3.33 -15.61 -6.63
CA GLN A 384 4.07 -15.33 -5.40
C GLN A 384 5.35 -14.52 -5.66
N ILE A 385 6.09 -14.79 -6.74
CA ILE A 385 7.29 -14.02 -7.08
C ILE A 385 6.94 -12.56 -7.35
N VAL A 386 5.89 -12.31 -8.15
CA VAL A 386 5.41 -10.95 -8.45
C VAL A 386 4.89 -10.23 -7.21
N GLU A 387 4.10 -10.89 -6.36
CA GLU A 387 3.61 -10.32 -5.10
C GLU A 387 4.78 -9.89 -4.19
N ASN A 388 5.76 -10.77 -3.98
CA ASN A 388 6.93 -10.46 -3.15
C ASN A 388 7.86 -9.38 -3.75
N LEU A 389 7.90 -9.22 -5.08
CA LEU A 389 8.61 -8.11 -5.72
C LEU A 389 7.91 -6.78 -5.44
N ILE A 390 6.58 -6.73 -5.59
CA ILE A 390 5.76 -5.54 -5.34
C ILE A 390 5.81 -5.15 -3.85
N ASP A 391 5.73 -6.14 -2.95
CA ASP A 391 5.82 -5.98 -1.49
C ASP A 391 7.26 -5.75 -0.99
N LYS A 392 8.23 -5.55 -1.88
CA LYS A 392 9.65 -5.24 -1.58
C LYS A 392 10.40 -6.34 -0.82
N ASN A 393 9.88 -7.56 -0.81
CA ASN A 393 10.45 -8.75 -0.18
C ASN A 393 11.28 -9.60 -1.16
N GLY A 394 11.70 -9.06 -2.30
CA GLY A 394 12.41 -9.78 -3.36
C GLY A 394 13.90 -10.06 -3.13
N HIS A 395 14.46 -9.75 -1.95
CA HIS A 395 15.89 -9.96 -1.65
C HIS A 395 16.36 -11.41 -1.81
N ARG A 396 15.46 -12.38 -1.64
CA ARG A 396 15.74 -13.80 -1.89
C ARG A 396 16.13 -14.10 -3.35
N TYR A 397 15.44 -13.51 -4.32
CA TYR A 397 15.69 -13.78 -5.75
C TYR A 397 17.03 -13.20 -6.21
N ILE A 398 17.44 -12.05 -5.65
CA ILE A 398 18.79 -11.51 -5.84
C ILE A 398 19.84 -12.51 -5.36
N ARG A 399 19.67 -13.04 -4.15
CA ARG A 399 20.60 -14.03 -3.58
C ARG A 399 20.68 -15.30 -4.42
N ASP A 400 19.54 -15.80 -4.90
CA ASP A 400 19.47 -16.99 -5.75
C ASP A 400 20.20 -16.76 -7.10
N LEU A 401 20.15 -15.55 -7.66
CA LEU A 401 20.93 -15.15 -8.84
C LEU A 401 22.44 -15.00 -8.55
N ASP A 402 22.81 -14.47 -7.37
CA ASP A 402 24.21 -14.42 -6.93
C ASP A 402 24.81 -15.82 -6.73
N LEU A 403 24.03 -16.82 -6.28
CA LEU A 403 24.50 -18.21 -6.22
C LEU A 403 24.97 -18.73 -7.58
N ILE A 404 24.29 -18.37 -8.68
CA ILE A 404 24.72 -18.73 -10.05
C ILE A 404 26.07 -18.08 -10.38
N ARG A 405 26.23 -16.78 -10.05
CA ARG A 405 27.46 -16.02 -10.32
C ARG A 405 28.66 -16.53 -9.53
N GLU A 406 28.45 -16.95 -8.29
CA GLU A 406 29.50 -17.42 -7.38
C GLU A 406 29.88 -18.89 -7.62
N ASN A 407 28.90 -19.74 -7.96
CA ASN A 407 29.07 -21.21 -7.95
C ASN A 407 29.03 -21.85 -9.35
N HIS A 408 28.99 -21.08 -10.44
CA HIS A 408 28.94 -21.62 -11.79
C HIS A 408 29.91 -20.97 -12.80
N VAL A 409 30.46 -21.77 -13.72
CA VAL A 409 31.28 -21.27 -14.83
C VAL A 409 30.36 -20.81 -15.98
N ILE A 410 30.18 -19.50 -16.07
CA ILE A 410 29.31 -18.84 -17.05
C ILE A 410 30.09 -17.85 -17.92
N SER A 411 29.57 -17.55 -19.12
CA SER A 411 30.21 -16.60 -20.05
C SER A 411 30.14 -15.18 -19.49
N MET A 412 31.03 -14.31 -19.97
CA MET A 412 31.08 -12.91 -19.53
C MET A 412 29.77 -12.17 -19.87
N ASP A 413 29.20 -12.42 -21.05
CA ASP A 413 27.90 -11.86 -21.46
C ASP A 413 26.77 -12.29 -20.51
N SER A 414 26.73 -13.57 -20.08
CA SER A 414 25.72 -14.06 -19.15
C SER A 414 25.95 -13.59 -17.71
N LEU A 415 27.21 -13.36 -17.30
CA LEU A 415 27.53 -12.70 -16.03
C LEU A 415 26.97 -11.28 -15.97
N ASP A 416 27.16 -10.52 -17.05
CA ASP A 416 26.69 -9.14 -17.17
C ASP A 416 25.14 -9.10 -17.19
N ASP A 417 24.46 -9.99 -17.91
CA ASP A 417 22.99 -10.05 -17.92
C ASP A 417 22.37 -10.47 -16.57
N ILE A 418 22.97 -11.40 -15.84
CA ILE A 418 22.53 -11.76 -14.48
C ILE A 418 22.79 -10.58 -13.52
N HIS A 419 23.93 -9.90 -13.65
CA HIS A 419 24.24 -8.71 -12.86
C HIS A 419 23.25 -7.55 -13.13
N ASN A 420 22.89 -7.34 -14.40
CA ASN A 420 21.85 -6.38 -14.80
C ASN A 420 20.50 -6.74 -14.18
N LEU A 421 20.09 -8.02 -14.21
CA LEU A 421 18.85 -8.47 -13.56
C LEU A 421 18.86 -8.23 -12.04
N ILE A 422 20.00 -8.46 -11.36
CA ILE A 422 20.18 -8.15 -9.94
C ILE A 422 20.03 -6.64 -9.68
N ILE A 423 20.58 -5.78 -10.55
CA ILE A 423 20.44 -4.32 -10.46
C ILE A 423 18.97 -3.91 -10.66
N GLU A 424 18.29 -4.46 -11.67
CA GLU A 424 16.88 -4.17 -11.96
C GLU A 424 15.95 -4.59 -10.81
N ILE A 425 16.12 -5.81 -10.28
CA ILE A 425 15.34 -6.29 -9.12
C ILE A 425 15.65 -5.44 -7.88
N ASN A 426 16.92 -5.10 -7.62
CA ASN A 426 17.27 -4.17 -6.54
C ASN A 426 16.63 -2.80 -6.73
N GLY A 427 16.63 -2.26 -7.95
CA GLY A 427 16.01 -0.99 -8.31
C GLY A 427 14.52 -1.01 -8.01
N PHE A 428 13.80 -2.03 -8.49
CA PHE A 428 12.37 -2.19 -8.27
C PHE A 428 11.98 -2.32 -6.79
N ILE A 429 12.77 -3.06 -5.99
CA ILE A 429 12.56 -3.19 -4.54
C ILE A 429 12.87 -1.87 -3.80
N LYS A 430 13.90 -1.15 -4.23
CA LYS A 430 14.36 0.12 -3.64
C LYS A 430 13.65 1.35 -4.16
N GLU A 431 12.81 1.24 -5.19
CA GLU A 431 11.82 2.27 -5.53
C GLU A 431 10.95 2.47 -4.30
N GLU A 432 11.24 3.51 -3.53
CA GLU A 432 10.29 4.04 -2.56
C GLU A 432 8.95 4.20 -3.28
N GLU A 433 7.84 3.84 -2.60
CA GLU A 433 6.58 4.42 -3.07
C GLU A 433 6.78 5.93 -3.06
N PRO A 434 6.30 6.68 -4.06
CA PRO A 434 6.58 8.09 -4.15
C PRO A 434 6.01 8.82 -2.92
N GLN A 435 6.83 8.91 -1.87
CA GLN A 435 7.01 10.12 -1.09
C GLN A 435 7.08 11.22 -2.15
N VAL A 436 6.04 12.04 -2.22
CA VAL A 436 5.95 13.09 -3.24
C VAL A 436 6.98 14.16 -2.87
N ASN A 437 8.22 13.88 -3.21
CA ASN A 437 9.35 14.76 -3.06
C ASN A 437 9.26 15.75 -4.23
N THR A 438 8.46 16.79 -4.03
CA THR A 438 7.99 17.76 -5.06
C THR A 438 9.09 18.59 -5.73
N GLU A 439 10.38 18.26 -5.54
CA GLU A 439 11.49 19.06 -6.06
C GLU A 439 12.14 18.48 -7.33
N ASP A 440 12.15 17.15 -7.54
CA ASP A 440 12.91 16.53 -8.65
C ASP A 440 12.07 16.06 -9.87
N ALA A 441 10.73 16.06 -9.79
CA ALA A 441 9.85 15.47 -10.80
C ALA A 441 9.48 16.39 -11.99
N TRP A 442 9.80 17.69 -11.93
CA TRP A 442 9.32 18.69 -12.91
C TRP A 442 10.43 19.58 -13.49
N ASN A 443 11.32 18.98 -14.28
CA ASN A 443 12.31 19.70 -15.10
C ASN A 443 11.69 20.31 -16.38
N GLU A 444 10.56 21.02 -16.28
CA GLU A 444 10.06 21.85 -17.38
C GLU A 444 10.99 23.08 -17.51
N THR A 445 11.61 23.25 -18.68
CA THR A 445 12.58 24.34 -18.92
C THR A 445 12.11 25.23 -20.05
N ILE A 446 12.44 26.52 -19.95
CA ILE A 446 12.24 27.50 -21.02
C ILE A 446 13.62 27.83 -21.62
N ASP A 447 13.69 28.05 -22.93
CA ASP A 447 14.92 28.33 -23.68
C ASP A 447 15.37 29.81 -23.63
N VAL A 448 14.52 30.69 -23.10
CA VAL A 448 14.81 32.12 -22.84
C VAL A 448 14.93 32.45 -21.35
N PRO A 449 15.69 33.51 -20.96
CA PRO A 449 15.78 33.95 -19.57
C PRO A 449 14.43 34.42 -19.00
N ILE A 450 14.23 34.21 -17.70
CA ILE A 450 13.02 34.58 -16.96
C ILE A 450 13.32 35.82 -16.11
N LYS A 451 12.41 36.80 -16.11
CA LYS A 451 12.55 38.07 -15.40
C LYS A 451 11.45 38.21 -14.33
N ILE A 452 11.85 38.58 -13.12
CA ILE A 452 10.97 39.06 -12.05
C ILE A 452 11.26 40.55 -11.83
N GLN A 453 10.20 41.35 -11.70
CA GLN A 453 10.29 42.78 -11.38
C GLN A 453 9.32 43.13 -10.26
N ILE A 454 9.79 43.86 -9.26
CA ILE A 454 9.00 44.39 -8.15
C ILE A 454 8.88 45.90 -8.30
N VAL A 455 7.66 46.41 -8.12
CA VAL A 455 7.32 47.81 -8.25
C VAL A 455 6.60 48.29 -6.98
N GLY A 456 7.13 49.36 -6.39
CA GLY A 456 6.64 49.98 -5.16
C GLY A 456 5.35 50.78 -5.33
N GLU A 457 4.86 51.36 -4.23
CA GLU A 457 3.62 52.16 -4.22
C GLU A 457 3.68 53.42 -5.08
N ASP A 458 4.88 54.00 -5.25
CA ASP A 458 5.15 55.18 -6.07
C ASP A 458 5.35 54.86 -7.56
N GLY A 459 5.34 53.57 -7.93
CA GLY A 459 5.62 53.10 -9.29
C GLY A 459 7.11 52.96 -9.63
N ALA A 460 8.02 53.18 -8.68
CA ALA A 460 9.44 52.91 -8.87
C ALA A 460 9.72 51.39 -8.83
N ILE A 461 10.75 50.97 -9.56
CA ILE A 461 11.26 49.59 -9.49
C ILE A 461 12.09 49.48 -8.21
N GLU A 462 11.69 48.59 -7.30
CA GLU A 462 12.35 48.39 -6.01
C GLU A 462 13.38 47.24 -6.06
N ASP A 463 13.10 46.20 -6.84
CA ASP A 463 13.95 45.01 -6.98
C ASP A 463 13.70 44.30 -8.32
N GLU A 464 14.72 43.63 -8.85
CA GLU A 464 14.66 42.86 -10.10
C GLU A 464 15.59 41.65 -10.06
N ALA A 465 15.10 40.51 -10.51
CA ALA A 465 15.88 39.27 -10.61
C ALA A 465 15.72 38.63 -11.99
N THR A 466 16.84 38.12 -12.54
CA THR A 466 16.87 37.39 -13.80
C THR A 466 17.38 35.98 -13.57
N PHE A 467 16.66 34.99 -14.08
CA PHE A 467 16.97 33.57 -13.96
C PHE A 467 17.24 32.97 -15.35
N ALA A 468 18.10 31.95 -15.41
CA ALA A 468 18.17 31.10 -16.59
C ALA A 468 16.83 30.34 -16.75
N GLY A 469 16.38 30.12 -17.98
CA GLY A 469 15.12 29.40 -18.24
C GLY A 469 15.15 27.91 -17.85
N THR A 470 16.34 27.34 -17.61
CA THR A 470 16.53 26.04 -16.95
C THR A 470 16.11 26.03 -15.48
N ASN A 471 16.01 27.20 -14.84
CA ASN A 471 15.71 27.35 -13.42
C ASN A 471 14.25 27.83 -13.23
N LEU A 472 13.35 27.40 -14.11
CA LEU A 472 11.93 27.80 -14.14
C LEU A 472 11.25 27.62 -12.77
N LEU A 473 11.40 26.44 -12.16
CA LEU A 473 10.82 26.14 -10.85
C LEU A 473 11.28 27.14 -9.77
N SER A 474 12.59 27.44 -9.71
CA SER A 474 13.14 28.41 -8.74
C SER A 474 12.66 29.84 -8.99
N ALA A 475 12.57 30.25 -10.26
CA ALA A 475 12.07 31.57 -10.64
C ALA A 475 10.59 31.74 -10.27
N VAL A 476 9.74 30.78 -10.62
CA VAL A 476 8.30 30.81 -10.30
C VAL A 476 8.08 30.67 -8.79
N SER A 477 8.85 29.83 -8.08
CA SER A 477 8.75 29.70 -6.62
C SER A 477 9.13 31.01 -5.91
N GLY A 478 10.20 31.69 -6.36
CA GLY A 478 10.58 33.02 -5.89
C GLY A 478 9.46 34.04 -6.13
N TYR A 479 8.97 34.12 -7.37
CA TYR A 479 7.85 35.01 -7.73
C TYR A 479 6.62 34.77 -6.85
N MET A 480 6.22 33.51 -6.64
CA MET A 480 5.01 33.19 -5.85
C MET A 480 5.19 33.55 -4.38
N LYS A 481 6.32 33.19 -3.75
CA LYS A 481 6.61 33.42 -2.32
C LYS A 481 6.80 34.90 -1.95
N GLN A 482 7.26 35.74 -2.88
CA GLN A 482 7.60 37.13 -2.57
C GLN A 482 6.34 38.00 -2.40
N SER A 483 6.21 38.68 -1.25
CA SER A 483 5.14 39.66 -1.00
C SER A 483 5.59 41.05 -1.44
N ALA A 484 4.80 41.71 -2.28
CA ALA A 484 5.10 43.01 -2.87
C ALA A 484 3.81 43.76 -3.26
N TYR A 485 3.90 45.09 -3.38
CA TYR A 485 2.78 45.93 -3.83
C TYR A 485 2.38 45.59 -5.27
N ILE A 486 3.36 45.54 -6.19
CA ILE A 486 3.21 44.96 -7.53
C ILE A 486 4.41 44.06 -7.81
N LYS A 487 4.17 42.83 -8.28
CA LYS A 487 5.20 41.94 -8.83
C LYS A 487 4.80 41.44 -10.21
N LYS A 488 5.75 41.43 -11.14
CA LYS A 488 5.57 40.91 -12.51
C LYS A 488 6.53 39.75 -12.76
N LEU A 489 6.08 38.80 -13.58
CA LEU A 489 6.88 37.69 -14.08
C LEU A 489 6.80 37.69 -15.61
N GLY A 490 7.94 37.52 -16.26
CA GLY A 490 8.06 37.58 -17.72
C GLY A 490 9.28 36.83 -18.24
N VAL A 491 9.50 36.95 -19.55
CA VAL A 491 10.64 36.37 -20.27
C VAL A 491 11.40 37.45 -21.02
N ILE A 492 12.67 37.19 -21.34
CA ILE A 492 13.52 38.09 -22.12
C ILE A 492 13.73 37.51 -23.51
N ILE A 493 13.06 38.06 -24.52
CA ILE A 493 13.15 37.62 -25.93
C ILE A 493 13.84 38.71 -26.74
N ASP A 494 14.93 38.37 -27.45
CA ASP A 494 15.73 39.29 -28.27
C ASP A 494 16.14 40.60 -27.55
N GLY A 495 16.34 40.52 -26.22
CA GLY A 495 16.70 41.66 -25.36
C GLY A 495 15.53 42.56 -24.94
N LYS A 496 14.28 42.18 -25.22
CA LYS A 496 13.06 42.82 -24.70
C LYS A 496 12.48 42.04 -23.54
N GLU A 497 11.95 42.74 -22.54
CA GLU A 497 11.24 42.15 -21.42
C GLU A 497 9.74 42.07 -21.71
N GLU A 498 9.21 40.86 -21.89
CA GLU A 498 7.78 40.62 -22.12
C GLU A 498 7.17 40.01 -20.85
N TYR A 499 6.29 40.76 -20.18
CA TYR A 499 5.68 40.36 -18.91
C TYR A 499 4.38 39.59 -19.14
N LEU A 500 4.33 38.37 -18.61
CA LEU A 500 3.25 37.39 -18.82
C LEU A 500 2.25 37.37 -17.67
N PHE A 501 2.71 37.62 -16.44
CA PHE A 501 1.86 37.62 -15.24
C PHE A 501 2.12 38.85 -14.36
N ILE A 502 1.06 39.37 -13.76
CA ILE A 502 1.11 40.42 -12.73
C ILE A 502 0.31 40.01 -11.49
N ALA A 503 0.87 40.26 -10.31
CA ALA A 503 0.17 40.16 -9.03
C ALA A 503 0.29 41.50 -8.29
N ARG A 504 -0.75 41.86 -7.55
CA ARG A 504 -0.78 43.06 -6.70
C ARG A 504 -1.10 42.71 -5.27
N ASN A 505 -0.42 43.30 -4.29
CA ASN A 505 -0.65 43.10 -2.85
C ASN A 505 -0.70 41.61 -2.43
N GLY A 506 0.13 40.76 -3.04
CA GLY A 506 0.14 39.31 -2.77
C GLY A 506 -1.09 38.53 -3.26
N LEU A 507 -1.98 39.14 -4.06
CA LEU A 507 -3.11 38.45 -4.68
C LEU A 507 -2.66 37.47 -5.78
N VAL A 508 -3.59 36.62 -6.22
CA VAL A 508 -3.40 35.63 -7.31
C VAL A 508 -2.84 36.30 -8.57
N PRO A 509 -1.82 35.72 -9.24
CA PRO A 509 -1.30 36.23 -10.50
C PRO A 509 -2.37 36.27 -11.59
N VAL A 510 -2.41 37.36 -12.35
CA VAL A 510 -3.30 37.56 -13.49
C VAL A 510 -2.45 37.52 -14.76
N ALA A 511 -2.87 36.70 -15.74
CA ALA A 511 -2.28 36.66 -17.07
C ALA A 511 -2.44 38.01 -17.79
N LEU A 512 -1.39 38.46 -18.46
CA LEU A 512 -1.35 39.72 -19.21
C LEU A 512 -1.65 39.54 -20.70
N LEU A 513 -1.49 38.34 -21.24
CA LEU A 513 -1.73 38.06 -22.66
C LEU A 513 -3.24 38.05 -22.98
N ASN A 514 -3.64 38.81 -24.00
CA ASN A 514 -5.01 38.76 -24.51
C ASN A 514 -5.22 37.51 -25.39
N PRO A 515 -6.39 36.83 -25.33
CA PRO A 515 -6.61 35.59 -26.08
C PRO A 515 -6.56 35.70 -27.61
N GLU A 516 -6.64 36.91 -28.18
CA GLU A 516 -6.87 37.11 -29.63
C GLU A 516 -5.67 37.62 -30.43
N ASP A 517 -4.64 38.24 -29.81
CA ASP A 517 -3.65 39.06 -30.57
C ASP A 517 -2.16 38.70 -30.43
N GLU A 518 -1.75 37.75 -29.57
CA GLU A 518 -0.31 37.45 -29.36
C GLU A 518 0.12 36.02 -29.74
N GLY A 519 1.36 35.94 -30.25
CA GLY A 519 1.90 34.81 -31.03
C GLY A 519 2.18 33.54 -30.23
N GLU A 520 2.20 32.39 -30.93
CA GLU A 520 2.24 31.04 -30.34
C GLU A 520 3.40 30.81 -29.36
N VAL A 521 4.56 31.44 -29.58
CA VAL A 521 5.76 31.31 -28.76
C VAL A 521 5.55 31.87 -27.34
N LEU A 522 5.00 33.09 -27.21
CA LEU A 522 4.73 33.71 -25.90
C LEU A 522 3.70 32.91 -25.10
N ARG A 523 2.68 32.34 -25.77
CA ARG A 523 1.70 31.43 -25.15
C ARG A 523 2.31 30.09 -24.74
N GLY A 524 3.40 29.65 -25.38
CA GLY A 524 4.18 28.50 -24.96
C GLY A 524 4.80 28.74 -23.58
N TYR A 525 5.53 29.86 -23.43
CA TYR A 525 6.15 30.25 -22.17
C TYR A 525 5.12 30.55 -21.07
N GLU A 526 4.03 31.24 -21.40
CA GLU A 526 2.91 31.48 -20.48
C GLU A 526 2.37 30.17 -19.92
N LYS A 527 2.14 29.15 -20.77
CA LYS A 527 1.65 27.84 -20.34
C LYS A 527 2.62 27.09 -19.44
N SER A 528 3.91 27.05 -19.76
CA SER A 528 4.90 26.37 -18.91
C SER A 528 5.08 27.09 -17.57
N ILE A 529 5.09 28.42 -17.55
CA ILE A 529 5.06 29.21 -16.31
C ILE A 529 3.79 28.93 -15.51
N LEU A 530 2.61 28.91 -16.14
CA LEU A 530 1.33 28.66 -15.47
C LEU A 530 1.25 27.24 -14.88
N ARG A 531 1.72 26.22 -15.61
CA ARG A 531 1.84 24.85 -15.07
C ARG A 531 2.74 24.82 -13.83
N THR A 532 3.90 25.47 -13.91
CA THR A 532 4.82 25.58 -12.77
C THR A 532 4.15 26.31 -11.59
N MET A 533 3.31 27.33 -11.83
CA MET A 533 2.53 27.99 -10.77
C MET A 533 1.50 27.04 -10.13
N ILE A 534 0.69 26.35 -10.94
CA ILE A 534 -0.34 25.40 -10.48
C ILE A 534 0.29 24.25 -9.66
N HIS A 535 1.42 23.75 -10.14
CA HIS A 535 2.22 22.76 -9.42
C HIS A 535 2.70 23.29 -8.06
N LEU A 536 3.22 24.52 -8.02
CA LEU A 536 3.74 25.15 -6.80
C LEU A 536 2.65 25.63 -5.81
N THR A 537 1.43 25.92 -6.27
CA THR A 537 0.29 26.21 -5.39
C THR A 537 -0.32 24.95 -4.78
N GLY A 538 0.02 23.77 -5.31
CA GLY A 538 -0.57 22.51 -4.89
C GLY A 538 -2.03 22.39 -5.32
N GLU A 539 -2.44 23.04 -6.41
CA GLU A 539 -3.79 22.85 -6.99
C GLU A 539 -3.92 21.49 -7.72
N ASP A 540 -2.79 20.78 -7.91
CA ASP A 540 -2.72 19.34 -8.21
C ASP A 540 -2.74 18.44 -6.94
N LYS A 541 -3.24 18.94 -5.79
CA LYS A 541 -3.59 18.12 -4.60
C LYS A 541 -5.09 18.12 -4.40
#